data_AF-A0A7J4FL51-F1
#
_entry.id   AF-A0A7J4FL51-F1
#
_cell.length_a   1.000
_cell.length_b   1.000
_cell.length_c   1.000
_cell.angle_alpha   90.00
_cell.angle_beta   90.00
_cell.angle_gamma   90.00
#
_symmetry.space_group_name_H-M   'P 1'
#
loop_
_entity.id
_entity.type
_entity.pdbx_description
1 polymer ?
#
loop_
_entity_poly.entity_id
_entity_poly.type
_entity_poly.pdbx_seq_one_letter_code
_entity_poly.pdbx_strand_id
1 'polypeptide(L)'
;MGKDVTPTICNIQFASAVVDKHAYSYLKSELIRGIEKTGEIDGICLALHGAMIAEGIGGAEIDLLRTIRETVGEEVLISASLDLHGNVPVEAADYVNILTAYRTAPHIDVIETRKKSARTLVEAIKKSLNPRSIIIRPPVLLPGEYVVTDSEPAASIYRMLNEADETRGIMDSSLLIGMAWADAPHAGASVIAVVEKDRYAKEACKRGLENT
;
A
#
# COMPACT_ATOMS: atom_id res chain seq x y z
N MET A 1 -17.27 -22.28 0.78
CA MET A 1 -16.62 -22.03 -0.52
C MET A 1 -15.19 -21.61 -0.26
N GLY A 2 -14.25 -22.48 -0.65
CA GLY A 2 -12.81 -22.28 -0.48
C GLY A 2 -12.33 -21.13 -1.34
N LYS A 3 -11.33 -20.41 -0.86
CA LYS A 3 -10.58 -19.46 -1.68
C LYS A 3 -9.56 -20.29 -2.42
N ASP A 4 -9.59 -20.31 -3.74
CA ASP A 4 -8.44 -20.80 -4.49
C ASP A 4 -7.36 -19.72 -4.42
N VAL A 5 -6.15 -20.10 -4.04
CA VAL A 5 -5.03 -19.17 -3.87
C VAL A 5 -3.91 -19.68 -4.76
N THR A 6 -3.67 -18.97 -5.86
CA THR A 6 -2.56 -19.24 -6.75
C THR A 6 -1.37 -18.36 -6.36
N PRO A 7 -0.33 -18.91 -5.71
CA PRO A 7 0.86 -18.13 -5.40
C PRO A 7 1.62 -17.81 -6.70
N THR A 8 2.12 -16.58 -6.82
CA THR A 8 2.99 -16.17 -7.93
C THR A 8 4.45 -16.22 -7.50
N ILE A 9 4.95 -15.17 -6.84
CA ILE A 9 6.36 -15.04 -6.41
C ILE A 9 6.40 -14.42 -5.02
N CYS A 10 7.32 -14.90 -4.19
CA CYS A 10 7.68 -14.28 -2.92
C CYS A 10 9.19 -14.03 -2.94
N ASN A 11 9.60 -12.77 -2.82
CA ASN A 11 11.00 -12.40 -2.62
C ASN A 11 11.09 -11.56 -1.35
N ILE A 12 11.93 -11.99 -0.41
CA ILE A 12 12.15 -11.30 0.86
C ILE A 12 13.62 -10.93 0.89
N GLN A 13 13.88 -9.62 0.80
CA GLN A 13 15.22 -9.06 0.96
C GLN A 13 15.23 -8.05 2.10
N PHE A 14 16.39 -7.93 2.75
CA PHE A 14 16.61 -6.90 3.76
C PHE A 14 16.78 -5.53 3.08
N ALA A 15 16.46 -4.46 3.82
CA ALA A 15 16.67 -3.10 3.35
C ALA A 15 18.13 -2.92 2.90
N SER A 16 18.31 -2.43 1.68
CA SER A 16 19.62 -2.25 1.07
C SER A 16 19.62 -1.05 0.11
N ALA A 17 20.66 -0.94 -0.70
CA ALA A 17 20.82 0.12 -1.69
C ALA A 17 19.82 -0.01 -2.86
N VAL A 18 19.95 0.88 -3.85
CA VAL A 18 19.21 0.83 -5.11
C VAL A 18 19.32 -0.56 -5.73
N VAL A 19 18.18 -1.10 -6.14
CA VAL A 19 18.09 -2.41 -6.78
C VAL A 19 18.57 -2.31 -8.22
N ASP A 20 19.42 -3.25 -8.61
CA ASP A 20 19.89 -3.39 -9.99
C ASP A 20 18.70 -3.50 -10.98
N LYS A 21 18.80 -2.76 -12.09
CA LYS A 21 17.73 -2.69 -13.10
C LYS A 21 17.37 -4.06 -13.67
N HIS A 22 18.36 -4.90 -13.94
CA HIS A 22 18.13 -6.22 -14.52
C HIS A 22 17.45 -7.15 -13.52
N ALA A 23 17.89 -7.14 -12.26
CA ALA A 23 17.27 -7.91 -11.19
C ALA A 23 15.80 -7.52 -10.99
N TYR A 24 15.50 -6.22 -10.90
CA TYR A 24 14.12 -5.75 -10.80
C TYR A 24 13.28 -6.15 -12.03
N SER A 25 13.80 -5.89 -13.23
CA SER A 25 13.07 -6.17 -14.48
C SER A 25 12.78 -7.67 -14.63
N TYR A 26 13.73 -8.53 -14.25
CA TYR A 26 13.55 -9.97 -14.21
C TYR A 26 12.41 -10.36 -13.27
N LEU A 27 12.47 -9.94 -12.00
CA LEU A 27 11.44 -10.28 -11.01
C LEU A 27 10.06 -9.75 -11.39
N LYS A 28 9.99 -8.51 -11.92
CA LYS A 28 8.74 -7.94 -12.45
C LYS A 28 8.19 -8.82 -13.56
N SER A 29 9.01 -9.18 -14.56
CA SER A 29 8.56 -10.00 -15.69
C SER A 29 8.10 -11.40 -15.27
N GLU A 30 8.79 -12.02 -14.30
CA GLU A 30 8.40 -13.32 -13.76
C GLU A 30 7.03 -13.24 -13.06
N LEU A 31 6.79 -12.17 -12.30
CA LEU A 31 5.52 -11.94 -11.59
C LEU A 31 4.38 -11.73 -12.59
N ILE A 32 4.56 -10.87 -13.59
CA ILE A 32 3.55 -10.60 -14.62
C ILE A 32 3.21 -11.88 -15.39
N ARG A 33 4.23 -12.65 -15.80
CA ARG A 33 4.00 -13.94 -16.46
C ARG A 33 3.24 -14.94 -15.57
N GLY A 34 3.46 -14.90 -14.26
CA GLY A 34 2.71 -15.70 -13.29
C GLY A 34 1.23 -15.31 -13.26
N ILE A 35 0.94 -14.01 -13.27
CA ILE A 35 -0.43 -13.48 -13.34
C ILE A 35 -1.11 -13.92 -14.64
N GLU A 36 -0.47 -13.69 -15.80
CA GLU A 36 -1.02 -14.04 -17.12
C GLU A 36 -1.34 -15.54 -17.25
N LYS A 37 -0.54 -16.40 -16.63
CA LYS A 37 -0.74 -17.85 -16.65
C LYS A 37 -1.88 -18.34 -15.75
N THR A 38 -2.31 -17.53 -14.78
CA THR A 38 -3.35 -17.93 -13.82
C THR A 38 -4.74 -17.94 -14.47
N GLY A 39 -4.96 -17.14 -15.51
CA GLY A 39 -6.25 -17.03 -16.20
C GLY A 39 -7.18 -16.03 -15.51
N GLU A 40 -8.46 -16.37 -15.37
CA GLU A 40 -9.45 -15.52 -14.70
C GLU A 40 -9.15 -15.43 -13.20
N ILE A 41 -8.95 -14.20 -12.69
CA ILE A 41 -8.71 -13.91 -11.28
C ILE A 41 -9.65 -12.81 -10.80
N ASP A 42 -10.21 -12.98 -9.60
CA ASP A 42 -11.09 -11.98 -8.98
C ASP A 42 -10.30 -10.85 -8.29
N GLY A 43 -9.03 -11.10 -7.97
CA GLY A 43 -8.18 -10.10 -7.33
C GLY A 43 -6.74 -10.54 -7.09
N ILE A 44 -5.90 -9.57 -6.76
CA ILE A 44 -4.48 -9.72 -6.47
C ILE A 44 -4.19 -9.14 -5.09
N CYS A 45 -3.49 -9.91 -4.24
CA CYS A 45 -3.03 -9.45 -2.93
C CYS A 45 -1.50 -9.42 -2.90
N LEU A 46 -0.93 -8.22 -2.76
CA LEU A 46 0.52 -7.98 -2.75
C LEU A 46 1.02 -7.65 -1.34
N ALA A 47 2.25 -8.08 -1.05
CA ALA A 47 3.03 -7.61 0.07
C ALA A 47 4.25 -6.88 -0.49
N LEU A 48 4.24 -5.56 -0.41
CA LEU A 48 5.28 -4.68 -0.93
C LEU A 48 5.94 -3.94 0.25
N HIS A 49 7.13 -3.39 0.03
CA HIS A 49 7.75 -2.52 1.03
C HIS A 49 7.17 -1.10 0.92
N GLY A 50 7.13 -0.56 -0.30
CA GLY A 50 6.68 0.81 -0.59
C GLY A 50 7.82 1.82 -0.73
N ALA A 51 9.08 1.41 -0.61
CA ALA A 51 10.24 2.32 -0.70
C ALA A 51 11.38 1.78 -1.59
N MET A 52 11.10 0.78 -2.43
CA MET A 52 12.10 0.20 -3.30
C MET A 52 12.42 1.17 -4.44
N ILE A 53 13.71 1.48 -4.61
CA ILE A 53 14.21 2.23 -5.76
C ILE A 53 14.96 1.27 -6.68
N ALA A 54 14.61 1.26 -7.96
CA ALA A 54 15.29 0.49 -8.98
C ALA A 54 16.04 1.42 -9.94
N GLU A 55 17.26 1.03 -10.32
CA GLU A 55 18.15 1.82 -11.17
C GLU A 55 17.49 2.17 -12.52
N GLY A 56 17.46 3.46 -12.85
CA GLY A 56 16.87 3.96 -14.09
C GLY A 56 15.36 3.80 -14.21
N ILE A 57 14.67 3.37 -13.14
CA ILE A 57 13.22 3.18 -13.08
C ILE A 57 12.61 4.11 -12.01
N GLY A 58 13.31 4.30 -10.88
CA GLY A 58 12.80 5.09 -9.76
C GLY A 58 11.96 4.24 -8.81
N GLY A 59 10.81 4.77 -8.38
CA GLY A 59 9.89 4.09 -7.45
C GLY A 59 9.35 2.79 -8.04
N ALA A 60 9.87 1.67 -7.55
CA ALA A 60 9.69 0.37 -8.17
C ALA A 60 8.30 -0.23 -7.88
N GLU A 61 7.69 0.09 -6.75
CA GLU A 61 6.32 -0.30 -6.42
C GLU A 61 5.31 0.35 -7.37
N ILE A 62 5.51 1.61 -7.77
CA ILE A 62 4.59 2.30 -8.69
C ILE A 62 4.70 1.73 -10.08
N ASP A 63 5.92 1.51 -10.55
CA ASP A 63 6.13 0.85 -11.84
C ASP A 63 5.49 -0.55 -11.87
N LEU A 64 5.61 -1.31 -10.78
CA LEU A 64 5.01 -2.63 -10.65
C LEU A 64 3.48 -2.56 -10.63
N LEU A 65 2.89 -1.71 -9.78
CA LEU A 65 1.43 -1.59 -9.63
C LEU A 65 0.78 -1.15 -10.96
N ARG A 66 1.37 -0.17 -11.65
CA ARG A 66 0.94 0.26 -12.98
C ARG A 66 0.99 -0.90 -13.98
N THR A 67 2.12 -1.61 -14.04
CA THR A 67 2.27 -2.76 -14.97
C THR A 67 1.23 -3.86 -14.67
N ILE A 68 0.96 -4.15 -13.39
CA ILE A 68 -0.07 -5.11 -12.99
C ILE A 68 -1.44 -4.62 -13.44
N ARG A 69 -1.81 -3.36 -13.17
CA ARG A 69 -3.10 -2.79 -13.58
C ARG A 69 -3.30 -2.88 -15.10
N GLU A 70 -2.28 -2.51 -15.88
CA GLU A 70 -2.29 -2.63 -17.35
C GLU A 70 -2.48 -4.08 -17.81
N THR A 71 -1.97 -5.05 -17.05
CA THR A 71 -2.08 -6.49 -17.36
C THR A 71 -3.47 -7.05 -17.07
N VAL A 72 -4.09 -6.65 -15.95
CA VAL A 72 -5.33 -7.28 -15.45
C VAL A 72 -6.61 -6.47 -15.73
N GLY A 73 -6.48 -5.22 -16.18
CA GLY A 73 -7.61 -4.32 -16.42
C GLY A 73 -8.24 -3.77 -15.14
N GLU A 74 -9.33 -3.01 -15.27
CA GLU A 74 -9.96 -2.26 -14.16
C GLU A 74 -10.86 -3.12 -13.25
N GLU A 75 -11.37 -4.24 -13.75
CA GLU A 75 -12.34 -5.07 -13.02
C GLU A 75 -11.68 -5.90 -11.88
N VAL A 76 -10.41 -6.27 -12.04
CA VAL A 76 -9.68 -7.07 -11.05
C VAL A 76 -9.29 -6.20 -9.87
N LEU A 77 -9.70 -6.57 -8.66
CA LEU A 77 -9.36 -5.81 -7.45
C LEU A 77 -7.91 -6.08 -7.02
N ILE A 78 -7.14 -5.03 -6.78
CA ILE A 78 -5.75 -5.12 -6.31
C ILE A 78 -5.67 -4.58 -4.89
N SER A 79 -5.13 -5.39 -3.98
CA SER A 79 -4.75 -4.96 -2.63
C SER A 79 -3.25 -5.06 -2.43
N ALA A 80 -2.68 -4.12 -1.67
CA ALA A 80 -1.28 -4.13 -1.28
C ALA A 80 -1.14 -3.76 0.20
N SER A 81 -0.26 -4.50 0.89
CA SER A 81 0.24 -4.13 2.22
C SER A 81 1.64 -3.55 2.10
N LEU A 82 1.91 -2.49 2.84
CA LEU A 82 3.15 -1.71 2.82
C LEU A 82 3.82 -1.66 4.19
N ASP A 83 5.10 -1.33 4.17
CA ASP A 83 5.81 -0.81 5.33
C ASP A 83 5.44 0.65 5.57
N LEU A 84 5.38 1.09 6.84
CA LEU A 84 5.09 2.49 7.17
C LEU A 84 6.18 3.47 6.72
N HIS A 85 7.38 2.97 6.40
CA HIS A 85 8.44 3.75 5.77
C HIS A 85 8.26 3.90 4.24
N GLY A 86 7.15 3.43 3.67
CA GLY A 86 6.89 3.53 2.23
C GLY A 86 6.87 4.98 1.73
N ASN A 87 7.56 5.22 0.61
CA ASN A 87 7.46 6.43 -0.20
C ASN A 87 6.49 6.16 -1.34
N VAL A 88 5.20 6.49 -1.15
CA VAL A 88 4.17 6.23 -2.16
C VAL A 88 3.58 7.54 -2.69
N PRO A 89 3.64 7.81 -4.01
CA PRO A 89 3.00 8.98 -4.61
C PRO A 89 1.48 8.82 -4.68
N VAL A 90 0.79 9.94 -4.89
CA VAL A 90 -0.69 9.99 -4.94
C VAL A 90 -1.26 9.12 -6.06
N GLU A 91 -0.57 9.07 -7.21
CA GLU A 91 -0.94 8.26 -8.38
C GLU A 91 -0.96 6.75 -8.13
N ALA A 92 -0.39 6.25 -7.01
CA ALA A 92 -0.52 4.84 -6.64
C ALA A 92 -1.99 4.42 -6.52
N ALA A 93 -2.83 5.33 -6.04
CA ALA A 93 -4.27 5.14 -5.88
C ALA A 93 -5.00 4.85 -7.19
N ASP A 94 -4.41 5.18 -8.34
CA ASP A 94 -4.98 4.90 -9.66
C ASP A 94 -4.74 3.45 -10.08
N TYR A 95 -3.75 2.78 -9.48
CA TYR A 95 -3.37 1.41 -9.85
C TYR A 95 -3.82 0.37 -8.81
N VAL A 96 -4.02 0.77 -7.55
CA VAL A 96 -4.37 -0.14 -6.43
C VAL A 96 -5.67 0.28 -5.73
N ASN A 97 -6.59 -0.68 -5.55
CA ASN A 97 -7.88 -0.42 -4.92
C ASN A 97 -7.76 -0.28 -3.40
N ILE A 98 -6.99 -1.18 -2.77
CA ILE A 98 -6.86 -1.28 -1.31
C ILE A 98 -5.39 -1.18 -0.94
N LEU A 99 -4.98 -0.07 -0.33
CA LEU A 99 -3.63 0.15 0.14
C LEU A 99 -3.63 0.30 1.66
N THR A 100 -2.92 -0.59 2.34
CA THR A 100 -2.79 -0.58 3.80
C THR A 100 -1.32 -0.63 4.20
N ALA A 101 -0.97 -0.15 5.38
CA ALA A 101 0.39 -0.17 5.90
C ALA A 101 0.45 -0.66 7.34
N TYR A 102 1.67 -1.02 7.76
CA TYR A 102 1.99 -1.26 9.17
C TYR A 102 1.62 -0.01 10.00
N ARG A 103 1.16 -0.22 11.23
CA ARG A 103 0.87 0.84 12.20
C ARG A 103 1.84 0.83 13.38
N THR A 104 2.84 -0.07 13.37
CA THR A 104 3.84 -0.17 14.45
C THR A 104 5.28 -0.01 13.97
N ALA A 105 6.07 0.81 14.67
CA ALA A 105 7.53 0.88 14.62
C ALA A 105 8.07 0.76 16.05
N PRO A 106 8.82 -0.32 16.41
CA PRO A 106 9.24 -1.45 15.57
C PRO A 106 8.08 -2.28 14.99
N HIS A 107 8.29 -2.90 13.82
CA HIS A 107 7.25 -3.63 13.08
C HIS A 107 6.87 -4.96 13.73
N ILE A 108 5.91 -4.94 14.65
CA ILE A 108 5.36 -6.13 15.29
C ILE A 108 4.03 -6.60 14.65
N ASP A 109 3.44 -5.77 13.77
CA ASP A 109 2.12 -5.97 13.16
C ASP A 109 2.18 -6.39 11.68
N VAL A 110 3.33 -6.83 11.17
CA VAL A 110 3.56 -7.24 9.77
C VAL A 110 2.53 -8.28 9.30
N ILE A 111 2.34 -9.34 10.08
CA ILE A 111 1.45 -10.44 9.73
C ILE A 111 -0.02 -9.99 9.79
N GLU A 112 -0.38 -9.18 10.78
CA GLU A 112 -1.76 -8.69 10.92
C GLU A 112 -2.12 -7.71 9.81
N THR A 113 -1.20 -6.85 9.37
CA THR A 113 -1.40 -5.98 8.22
C THR A 113 -1.58 -6.76 6.93
N ARG A 114 -0.75 -7.78 6.68
CA ARG A 114 -0.90 -8.65 5.49
C ARG A 114 -2.23 -9.40 5.50
N LYS A 115 -2.64 -9.93 6.67
CA LYS A 115 -3.96 -10.56 6.84
C LYS A 115 -5.09 -9.56 6.61
N LYS A 116 -4.96 -8.32 7.10
CA LYS A 116 -5.94 -7.25 6.88
C LYS A 116 -6.10 -6.97 5.39
N SER A 117 -5.01 -6.74 4.65
CA SER A 117 -5.03 -6.56 3.18
C SER A 117 -5.80 -7.68 2.47
N ALA A 118 -5.44 -8.95 2.75
CA ALA A 118 -6.09 -10.10 2.14
C ALA A 118 -7.57 -10.27 2.55
N ARG A 119 -7.92 -9.96 3.82
CA ARG A 119 -9.31 -10.02 4.32
C ARG A 119 -10.17 -8.96 3.65
N THR A 120 -9.68 -7.72 3.57
CA THR A 120 -10.38 -6.59 2.93
C THR A 120 -10.62 -6.86 1.45
N LEU A 121 -9.62 -7.40 0.74
CA LEU A 121 -9.78 -7.81 -0.67
C LEU A 121 -10.89 -8.85 -0.83
N VAL A 122 -10.83 -9.93 -0.06
CA VAL A 122 -11.82 -11.02 -0.12
C VAL A 122 -13.22 -10.50 0.22
N GLU A 123 -13.34 -9.63 1.21
CA GLU A 123 -14.60 -9.03 1.59
C GLU A 123 -15.16 -8.17 0.45
N ALA A 124 -14.32 -7.35 -0.18
CA ALA A 124 -14.72 -6.53 -1.31
C ALA A 124 -15.23 -7.37 -2.49
N ILE A 125 -14.53 -8.45 -2.84
CA ILE A 125 -14.97 -9.38 -3.89
C ILE A 125 -16.32 -10.02 -3.53
N LYS A 126 -16.45 -10.59 -2.32
CA LYS A 126 -17.66 -11.30 -1.88
C LYS A 126 -18.90 -10.41 -1.80
N LYS A 127 -18.72 -9.14 -1.46
CA LYS A 127 -19.81 -8.16 -1.31
C LYS A 127 -19.98 -7.30 -2.57
N SER A 128 -19.20 -7.55 -3.63
CA SER A 128 -19.19 -6.74 -4.85
C SER A 128 -19.03 -5.25 -4.56
N LEU A 129 -18.08 -4.92 -3.67
CA LEU A 129 -17.72 -3.54 -3.34
C LEU A 129 -16.80 -2.97 -4.42
N ASN A 130 -16.71 -1.64 -4.47
CA ASN A 130 -15.77 -0.93 -5.34
C ASN A 130 -14.84 -0.05 -4.49
N PRO A 131 -13.90 -0.67 -3.75
CA PRO A 131 -13.04 0.06 -2.85
C PRO A 131 -12.03 0.91 -3.61
N ARG A 132 -11.73 2.08 -3.04
CA ARG A 132 -10.73 3.01 -3.60
C ARG A 132 -9.81 3.51 -2.50
N SER A 133 -8.52 3.53 -2.78
CA SER A 133 -7.53 4.16 -1.91
C SER A 133 -7.44 5.64 -2.23
N ILE A 134 -7.27 6.45 -1.19
CA ILE A 134 -7.10 7.90 -1.28
C ILE A 134 -5.82 8.21 -0.55
N ILE A 135 -4.93 8.96 -1.20
CA ILE A 135 -3.61 9.28 -0.67
C ILE A 135 -3.48 10.80 -0.58
N ILE A 136 -3.15 11.29 0.60
CA ILE A 136 -2.91 12.70 0.89
C ILE A 136 -1.48 12.83 1.41
N ARG A 137 -0.74 13.80 0.89
CA ARG A 137 0.67 13.99 1.22
C ARG A 137 0.87 15.28 1.99
N PRO A 138 0.89 15.26 3.34
CA PRO A 138 1.34 16.41 4.10
C PRO A 138 2.82 16.69 3.80
N PRO A 139 3.26 17.96 3.83
CA PRO A 139 4.64 18.34 3.53
C PRO A 139 5.58 18.06 4.71
N VAL A 140 5.63 16.80 5.15
CA VAL A 140 6.40 16.32 6.30
C VAL A 140 7.39 15.26 5.84
N LEU A 141 8.66 15.43 6.20
CA LEU A 141 9.72 14.46 5.99
C LEU A 141 10.43 14.23 7.33
N LEU A 142 10.32 13.02 7.86
CA LEU A 142 10.93 12.63 9.12
C LEU A 142 11.82 11.40 8.91
N PRO A 143 13.02 11.35 9.51
CA PRO A 143 13.81 10.12 9.52
C PRO A 143 13.08 9.07 10.36
N GLY A 144 12.95 7.85 9.83
CA GLY A 144 12.17 6.78 10.43
C GLY A 144 12.65 6.36 11.82
N GLU A 145 13.96 6.50 12.08
CA GLU A 145 14.55 6.23 13.40
C GLU A 145 14.04 7.14 14.53
N TYR A 146 13.40 8.27 14.20
CA TYR A 146 12.77 9.17 15.17
C TYR A 146 11.26 8.93 15.32
N VAL A 147 10.69 7.98 14.58
CA VAL A 147 9.26 7.64 14.67
C VAL A 147 9.12 6.25 15.27
N VAL A 148 9.02 6.23 16.61
CA VAL A 148 8.65 5.02 17.36
C VAL A 148 7.17 5.15 17.74
N THR A 149 6.33 4.27 17.22
CA THR A 149 4.86 4.44 17.28
C THR A 149 4.26 4.19 18.67
N ASP A 150 5.05 3.70 19.62
CA ASP A 150 4.66 3.56 21.03
C ASP A 150 5.06 4.77 21.90
N SER A 151 5.75 5.74 21.30
CA SER A 151 6.29 6.91 21.98
C SER A 151 5.67 8.20 21.41
N GLU A 152 5.45 9.19 22.27
CA GLU A 152 4.88 10.48 21.83
C GLU A 152 5.91 11.29 21.02
N PRO A 153 5.48 12.04 19.98
CA PRO A 153 4.09 12.28 19.58
C PRO A 153 3.50 11.23 18.64
N ALA A 154 4.28 10.27 18.14
CA ALA A 154 3.82 9.28 17.16
C ALA A 154 2.70 8.40 17.70
N ALA A 155 2.75 8.03 18.99
CA ALA A 155 1.70 7.24 19.63
C ALA A 155 0.31 7.89 19.53
N SER A 156 0.19 9.19 19.85
CA SER A 156 -1.08 9.90 19.69
C SER A 156 -1.55 9.97 18.24
N ILE A 157 -0.64 10.25 17.31
CA ILE A 157 -0.96 10.36 15.88
C ILE A 157 -1.47 9.01 15.33
N TYR A 158 -0.80 7.91 15.64
CA TYR A 158 -1.22 6.58 15.17
C TYR A 158 -2.51 6.10 15.85
N ARG A 159 -2.81 6.52 17.10
CA ARG A 159 -4.12 6.25 17.73
C ARG A 159 -5.29 6.88 16.96
N MET A 160 -5.09 8.04 16.32
CA MET A 160 -6.14 8.71 15.52
C MET A 160 -6.61 7.87 14.32
N LEU A 161 -5.78 6.94 13.83
CA LEU A 161 -6.18 6.00 12.77
C LEU A 161 -7.35 5.11 13.20
N ASN A 162 -7.42 4.76 14.50
CA ASN A 162 -8.54 3.96 15.01
C ASN A 162 -9.87 4.73 14.92
N GLU A 163 -9.84 6.02 15.26
CA GLU A 163 -11.02 6.90 15.13
C GLU A 163 -11.39 7.14 13.66
N ALA A 164 -10.40 7.22 12.77
CA ALA A 164 -10.64 7.31 11.33
C ALA A 164 -11.33 6.04 10.80
N ASP A 165 -10.92 4.85 11.24
CA ASP A 165 -11.53 3.57 10.84
C ASP A 165 -12.99 3.43 11.29
N GLU A 166 -13.41 4.10 12.37
CA GLU A 166 -14.80 4.13 12.83
C GLU A 166 -15.72 4.98 11.93
N THR A 167 -15.14 5.77 11.02
CA THR A 167 -15.91 6.64 10.13
C THR A 167 -16.64 5.81 9.07
N ARG A 168 -17.95 6.05 8.93
CA ARG A 168 -18.80 5.34 7.97
C ARG A 168 -18.22 5.43 6.55
N GLY A 169 -17.97 4.26 5.96
CA GLY A 169 -17.49 4.13 4.58
C GLY A 169 -15.98 4.13 4.44
N ILE A 170 -15.23 4.33 5.53
CA ILE A 170 -13.79 4.04 5.60
C ILE A 170 -13.64 2.56 5.98
N MET A 171 -12.83 1.83 5.22
CA MET A 171 -12.52 0.42 5.43
C MET A 171 -11.18 0.22 6.14
N ASP A 172 -10.24 1.13 5.89
CA ASP A 172 -8.92 1.14 6.52
C ASP A 172 -8.31 2.55 6.38
N SER A 173 -7.56 2.97 7.39
CA SER A 173 -6.68 4.12 7.33
C SER A 173 -5.23 3.72 7.62
N SER A 174 -4.26 4.41 7.03
CA SER A 174 -2.84 4.14 7.25
C SER A 174 -2.03 5.43 7.19
N LEU A 175 -0.93 5.48 7.94
CA LEU A 175 0.02 6.57 7.89
C LEU A 175 1.40 6.01 7.52
N LEU A 176 1.90 6.46 6.38
CA LEU A 176 3.28 6.30 5.98
C LEU A 176 4.05 7.53 6.44
N ILE A 177 5.21 7.35 7.04
CA ILE A 177 6.14 8.44 7.37
C ILE A 177 7.16 8.70 6.25
N GLY A 178 7.29 7.75 5.32
CA GLY A 178 8.27 7.77 4.25
C GLY A 178 9.66 7.32 4.70
N MET A 179 10.53 7.11 3.71
CA MET A 179 11.93 6.80 3.88
C MET A 179 12.73 8.04 3.51
N ALA A 180 13.12 8.82 4.52
CA ALA A 180 13.88 10.06 4.34
C ALA A 180 15.27 9.85 3.71
N TRP A 181 15.79 8.63 3.79
CA TRP A 181 17.09 8.24 3.25
C TRP A 181 17.04 7.78 1.79
N ALA A 182 15.85 7.63 1.21
CA ALA A 182 15.68 7.33 -0.21
C ALA A 182 15.57 8.64 -0.98
N ASP A 183 16.47 8.85 -1.94
CA ASP A 183 16.39 9.95 -2.91
C ASP A 183 15.27 9.68 -3.91
N ALA A 184 14.03 9.94 -3.46
CA ALA A 184 12.80 9.69 -4.20
C ALA A 184 12.00 11.00 -4.32
N PRO A 185 11.44 11.33 -5.50
CA PRO A 185 10.63 12.55 -5.68
C PRO A 185 9.45 12.70 -4.72
N HIS A 186 8.97 11.57 -4.21
CA HIS A 186 7.83 11.45 -3.30
C HIS A 186 8.29 10.92 -1.92
N ALA A 187 9.52 11.23 -1.51
CA ALA A 187 9.95 11.01 -0.13
C ALA A 187 9.09 11.83 0.85
N GLY A 188 8.64 11.20 1.93
CA GLY A 188 7.89 11.84 3.01
C GLY A 188 6.52 11.24 3.28
N ALA A 189 5.83 11.84 4.24
CA ALA A 189 4.64 11.28 4.83
C ALA A 189 3.46 11.19 3.85
N SER A 190 2.61 10.18 4.06
CA SER A 190 1.37 9.98 3.30
C SER A 190 0.30 9.41 4.21
N VAL A 191 -0.86 10.05 4.22
CA VAL A 191 -2.09 9.54 4.83
C VAL A 191 -2.85 8.77 3.76
N ILE A 192 -3.24 7.54 4.07
CA ILE A 192 -4.02 6.67 3.19
C ILE A 192 -5.37 6.39 3.85
N ALA A 193 -6.45 6.50 3.08
CA ALA A 193 -7.76 6.01 3.46
C ALA A 193 -8.33 5.13 2.34
N VAL A 194 -8.76 3.92 2.69
CA VAL A 194 -9.49 3.02 1.80
C VAL A 194 -10.97 3.24 2.04
N VAL A 195 -11.69 3.68 1.02
CA VAL A 195 -13.14 3.89 1.08
C VAL A 195 -13.89 2.77 0.40
N GLU A 196 -15.06 2.41 0.92
CA GLU A 196 -15.91 1.31 0.40
C GLU A 196 -16.45 1.60 -1.02
N LYS A 197 -16.73 2.89 -1.28
CA LYS A 197 -17.33 3.41 -2.52
C LYS A 197 -16.87 4.85 -2.74
N ASP A 198 -16.78 5.27 -3.99
CA ASP A 198 -16.31 6.62 -4.38
C ASP A 198 -17.09 7.77 -3.72
N ARG A 199 -18.37 7.58 -3.39
CA ARG A 199 -19.18 8.59 -2.68
C ARG A 199 -18.60 9.02 -1.33
N TYR A 200 -17.78 8.17 -0.69
CA TYR A 200 -17.15 8.46 0.60
C TYR A 200 -15.80 9.17 0.45
N ALA A 201 -15.29 9.32 -0.78
CA ALA A 201 -13.96 9.87 -1.01
C ALA A 201 -13.80 11.31 -0.52
N LYS A 202 -14.81 12.15 -0.71
CA LYS A 202 -14.79 13.55 -0.23
C LYS A 202 -14.70 13.62 1.30
N GLU A 203 -15.41 12.75 2.00
CA GLU A 203 -15.40 12.71 3.47
C GLU A 203 -14.04 12.23 3.99
N ALA A 204 -13.46 11.21 3.35
CA ALA A 204 -12.12 10.73 3.67
C ALA A 204 -11.05 11.82 3.43
N CYS A 205 -11.13 12.57 2.32
CA CYS A 205 -10.24 13.70 2.07
C CYS A 205 -10.33 14.78 3.14
N LYS A 206 -11.55 15.16 3.52
CA LYS A 206 -11.78 16.18 4.54
C LYS A 206 -11.14 15.78 5.88
N ARG A 207 -11.36 14.55 6.33
CA ARG A 207 -10.75 14.05 7.56
C ARG A 207 -9.23 13.91 7.49
N GLY A 208 -8.70 13.49 6.35
CA GLY A 208 -7.25 13.40 6.16
C GLY A 208 -6.55 14.76 6.24
N LEU A 209 -7.22 15.83 5.79
CA LEU A 209 -6.72 17.21 5.85
C LEU A 209 -6.94 17.90 7.21
N GLU A 210 -8.00 17.55 7.95
CA GLU A 210 -8.27 18.12 9.29
C GLU A 210 -7.24 17.66 10.35
N ASN A 211 -6.49 16.60 10.06
CA ASN A 211 -5.51 15.97 10.95
C ASN A 211 -4.05 16.14 10.50
N THR A 212 -3.79 16.94 9.46
CA THR A 212 -2.45 17.28 8.94
C THR A 212 -2.16 18.76 9.12
#